data_AF-A0A4Z1JY86-F1
#
_entry.id   AF-A0A4Z1JY86-F1
#
_cell.length_a   1.000
_cell.length_b   1.000
_cell.length_c   1.000
_cell.angle_alpha   90.00
_cell.angle_beta   90.00
_cell.angle_gamma   90.00
#
_symmetry.space_group_name_H-M   'P 1'
#
loop_
_entity.id
_entity.type
_entity.pdbx_description
1 polymer ?
#
loop_
_entity_poly.entity_id
_entity_poly.type
_entity_poly.pdbx_seq_one_letter_code
_entity_poly.pdbx_strand_id
1 'polypeptide(L)'
;MVIEQVGDTKQLIIDLDFVKIGHVDDIPSLLKALPMYATFISDVKTLLYAPAQHRSRAIYKNRIASLKKMVEVFDNKFNIKKLKVTIGLNGDDFYQMKLAAFVHELNLQRWTMTSHMFDQKGGTVVKTKVWS
;
A
#
# COMPACT_ATOMS: atom_id res chain seq x y z
N MET A 1 -8.30 -5.93 4.37
CA MET A 1 -8.51 -4.59 4.97
C MET A 1 -9.11 -4.78 6.34
N VAL A 2 -8.58 -4.09 7.35
CA VAL A 2 -9.00 -4.18 8.76
C VAL A 2 -9.04 -2.77 9.34
N ILE A 3 -9.93 -2.52 10.30
CA ILE A 3 -9.94 -1.29 11.09
C ILE A 3 -9.44 -1.63 12.49
N GLU A 4 -8.46 -0.88 12.96
CA GLU A 4 -7.92 -1.00 14.31
C GLU A 4 -8.17 0.28 15.11
N GLN A 5 -8.39 0.12 16.41
CA GLN A 5 -8.47 1.24 17.36
C GLN A 5 -7.06 1.48 17.92
N VAL A 6 -6.52 2.69 17.75
CA VAL A 6 -5.19 3.11 18.21
C VAL A 6 -5.36 4.29 19.16
N GLY A 7 -5.43 4.01 20.46
CA GLY A 7 -5.86 5.00 21.45
C GLY A 7 -7.27 5.49 21.11
N ASP A 8 -7.43 6.81 20.95
CA ASP A 8 -8.72 7.42 20.61
C ASP A 8 -8.99 7.50 19.09
N THR A 9 -8.04 7.12 18.23
CA THR A 9 -8.21 7.17 16.77
C THR A 9 -8.50 5.79 16.17
N LYS A 10 -9.23 5.78 15.05
CA LYS A 10 -9.39 4.59 14.21
C LYS A 10 -8.40 4.67 13.06
N GLN A 11 -7.65 3.59 12.87
CA GLN A 11 -6.73 3.42 11.75
C GLN A 11 -7.27 2.40 10.76
N LEU A 12 -7.26 2.75 9.47
CA LEU A 12 -7.53 1.79 8.40
C LEU A 12 -6.22 1.12 7.98
N ILE A 13 -6.20 -0.21 8.03
CA ILE A 13 -5.08 -1.01 7.54
C ILE A 13 -5.48 -1.70 6.23
N ILE A 14 -4.72 -1.40 5.19
CA ILE A 14 -4.86 -1.98 3.86
C ILE A 14 -3.62 -2.80 3.61
N ASP A 15 -3.81 -4.09 3.41
CA ASP A 15 -2.74 -5.04 3.13
C ASP A 15 -2.89 -5.53 1.69
N LEU A 16 -1.85 -5.29 0.88
CA LEU A 16 -1.77 -5.62 -0.53
C LEU A 16 -0.60 -6.57 -0.72
N ASP A 17 -0.88 -7.88 -0.80
CA ASP A 17 0.14 -8.91 -0.94
C ASP A 17 0.18 -9.47 -2.37
N PHE A 18 1.01 -8.81 -3.19
CA PHE A 18 1.21 -9.21 -4.57
C PHE A 18 2.17 -10.39 -4.77
N VAL A 19 2.75 -10.90 -3.68
CA VAL A 19 3.71 -12.02 -3.65
C VAL A 19 2.98 -13.34 -3.44
N LYS A 20 1.93 -13.34 -2.63
CA LYS A 20 1.17 -14.55 -2.26
C LYS A 20 0.56 -15.23 -3.48
N ILE A 21 1.16 -16.36 -3.86
CA ILE A 21 0.72 -17.16 -5.01
C ILE A 21 -0.68 -17.71 -4.72
N GLY A 22 -1.63 -17.43 -5.62
CA GLY A 22 -3.02 -17.89 -5.49
C GLY A 22 -3.92 -16.95 -4.69
N HIS A 23 -3.36 -15.88 -4.12
CA HIS A 23 -4.14 -14.75 -3.64
C HIS A 23 -4.36 -13.78 -4.79
N VAL A 24 -5.62 -13.51 -5.11
CA VAL A 24 -5.99 -12.36 -5.93
C VAL A 24 -6.47 -11.32 -4.93
N ASP A 25 -5.69 -10.26 -4.74
CA ASP A 25 -6.21 -9.09 -4.04
C ASP A 25 -7.43 -8.60 -4.83
N ASP A 26 -8.62 -8.66 -4.21
CA ASP A 26 -9.84 -8.11 -4.79
C ASP A 26 -9.82 -6.58 -4.66
N ILE A 27 -8.88 -5.97 -5.40
CA ILE A 27 -8.72 -4.52 -5.44
C ILE A 27 -10.00 -3.84 -5.97
N PRO A 28 -10.74 -4.38 -6.95
CA PRO A 28 -12.03 -3.80 -7.34
C PRO A 28 -13.00 -3.65 -6.16
N SER A 29 -13.18 -4.68 -5.34
CA SER A 29 -14.03 -4.60 -4.14
C SER A 29 -13.46 -3.64 -3.10
N LEU A 30 -12.14 -3.63 -2.90
CA LEU A 30 -11.46 -2.67 -2.03
C LEU A 30 -11.75 -1.22 -2.46
N LEU A 31 -11.55 -0.89 -3.74
CA LEU A 31 -11.78 0.45 -4.28
C LEU A 31 -13.24 0.88 -4.15
N LYS A 32 -14.19 -0.06 -4.27
CA LYS A 32 -15.61 0.20 -4.06
C LYS A 32 -15.92 0.47 -2.57
N ALA A 33 -15.23 -0.23 -1.67
CA ALA A 33 -15.49 -0.12 -0.24
C ALA A 33 -14.78 1.06 0.43
N LEU A 34 -13.59 1.44 -0.04
CA LEU A 34 -12.75 2.48 0.56
C LEU A 34 -13.49 3.79 0.84
N PRO A 35 -14.29 4.37 -0.09
CA PRO A 35 -14.98 5.63 0.16
C PRO A 35 -15.93 5.59 1.36
N MET A 36 -16.46 4.43 1.75
CA MET A 36 -17.39 4.30 2.88
C MET A 36 -16.73 4.60 4.23
N TYR A 37 -15.40 4.50 4.32
CA TYR A 37 -14.64 4.73 5.54
C TYR A 37 -14.10 6.16 5.66
N ALA A 38 -14.18 6.93 4.57
CA ALA A 38 -13.51 8.22 4.43
C ALA A 38 -14.02 9.29 5.41
N THR A 39 -15.28 9.18 5.84
CA THR A 39 -15.89 10.09 6.82
C THR A 39 -15.46 9.83 8.26
N PHE A 40 -14.95 8.63 8.57
CA PHE A 40 -14.68 8.20 9.94
C PHE A 40 -13.19 7.97 10.22
N ILE A 41 -12.38 7.84 9.18
CA ILE A 41 -10.97 7.49 9.29
C ILE A 41 -10.12 8.56 8.66
N SER A 42 -9.14 9.04 9.44
CA SER A 42 -8.11 9.98 8.97
C SER A 42 -6.69 9.45 9.09
N ASP A 43 -6.51 8.28 9.72
CA ASP A 43 -5.23 7.59 9.82
C ASP A 43 -5.27 6.32 8.96
N VAL A 44 -4.35 6.24 7.99
CA VAL A 44 -4.29 5.12 7.04
C VAL A 44 -2.90 4.49 7.07
N LYS A 45 -2.86 3.16 7.11
CA LYS A 45 -1.64 2.37 6.95
C LYS A 45 -1.80 1.43 5.76
N THR A 46 -0.89 1.54 4.81
CA THR A 46 -0.84 0.66 3.63
C THR A 46 0.39 -0.24 3.73
N LEU A 47 0.19 -1.54 3.70
CA LEU A 47 1.22 -2.56 3.56
C LEU A 47 1.20 -3.03 2.10
N LEU A 48 2.34 -2.95 1.43
CA LEU A 48 2.47 -3.33 0.02
C LEU A 48 3.64 -4.30 -0.15
N TYR A 49 3.35 -5.57 -0.43
CA TYR A 49 4.37 -6.56 -0.73
C TYR A 49 4.45 -6.74 -2.23
N ALA A 50 5.48 -6.17 -2.86
CA ALA A 50 5.68 -6.28 -4.29
C ALA A 50 6.55 -7.53 -4.61
N PRO A 51 6.23 -8.36 -5.61
CA PRO A 51 7.12 -9.43 -6.04
C PRO A 51 8.28 -8.89 -6.88
N ALA A 52 9.46 -9.49 -6.78
CA ALA A 52 10.61 -9.13 -7.62
C ALA A 52 10.26 -9.30 -9.12
N GLN A 53 9.60 -10.40 -9.46
CA GLN A 53 9.13 -10.65 -10.83
C GLN A 53 7.60 -10.70 -10.89
N HIS A 54 7.03 -9.92 -11.79
CA HIS A 54 5.61 -9.99 -12.10
C HIS A 54 5.35 -11.14 -13.08
N ARG A 55 4.28 -11.91 -12.83
CA ARG A 55 3.87 -13.02 -13.72
C ARG A 55 3.71 -12.61 -15.18
N SER A 56 3.29 -11.36 -15.43
CA SER A 56 3.25 -10.77 -16.77
C SER A 56 3.25 -9.25 -16.72
N ARG A 57 3.60 -8.61 -17.85
CA ARG A 57 3.49 -7.15 -18.01
C ARG A 57 2.07 -6.63 -17.83
N ALA A 58 1.06 -7.41 -18.24
CA ALA A 58 -0.34 -7.05 -18.09
C ALA A 58 -0.74 -6.98 -16.60
N ILE A 59 -0.31 -7.95 -15.81
CA ILE A 59 -0.55 -7.97 -14.35
C ILE A 59 0.14 -6.78 -13.67
N TYR A 60 1.39 -6.49 -14.03
CA TYR A 60 2.09 -5.30 -13.53
C TYR A 60 1.32 -4.01 -13.83
N LYS A 61 0.92 -3.79 -15.08
CA LYS A 61 0.16 -2.60 -15.49
C LYS A 61 -1.17 -2.48 -14.73
N ASN A 62 -1.88 -3.60 -14.54
CA ASN A 62 -3.15 -3.60 -13.82
C ASN A 62 -2.97 -3.20 -12.34
N ARG A 63 -1.90 -3.68 -11.69
CA ARG A 63 -1.55 -3.29 -10.31
C ARG A 63 -1.24 -1.80 -10.21
N ILE A 64 -0.44 -1.25 -11.13
CA ILE A 64 -0.14 0.18 -11.18
C ILE A 64 -1.42 1.00 -11.37
N ALA A 65 -2.29 0.62 -12.31
CA ALA A 65 -3.56 1.32 -12.52
C ALA A 65 -4.48 1.26 -11.30
N SER A 66 -4.46 0.13 -10.58
CA SER A 66 -5.24 -0.07 -9.36
C SER A 66 -4.73 0.80 -8.20
N LEU A 67 -3.40 0.89 -8.02
CA LEU A 67 -2.79 1.79 -7.04
C LEU A 67 -3.07 3.27 -7.34
N LYS A 68 -3.05 3.67 -8.63
CA LYS A 68 -3.44 5.03 -9.05
C LYS A 68 -4.88 5.36 -8.65
N LYS A 69 -5.83 4.46 -8.89
CA LYS A 69 -7.21 4.65 -8.45
C LYS A 69 -7.35 4.74 -6.94
N MET A 70 -6.53 3.98 -6.20
CA MET A 70 -6.50 4.05 -4.74
C MET A 70 -6.00 5.43 -4.26
N VAL A 71 -4.99 5.98 -4.92
CA VAL A 71 -4.51 7.36 -4.70
C VAL A 71 -5.61 8.38 -4.97
N GLU A 72 -6.31 8.26 -6.09
CA GLU A 72 -7.44 9.13 -6.40
C GLU A 72 -8.54 9.08 -5.33
N VAL A 73 -8.82 7.90 -4.77
CA VAL A 73 -9.80 7.78 -3.66
C VAL A 73 -9.29 8.46 -2.41
N PHE A 74 -8.02 8.29 -2.06
CA PHE A 74 -7.42 8.96 -0.90
C PHE A 74 -7.47 10.48 -1.03
N ASP A 75 -7.04 11.02 -2.16
CA ASP A 75 -6.99 12.47 -2.37
C ASP A 75 -8.39 13.10 -2.46
N ASN A 76 -9.35 12.43 -3.07
CA ASN A 76 -10.67 13.01 -3.35
C ASN A 76 -11.73 12.74 -2.28
N LYS A 77 -11.56 11.70 -1.47
CA LYS A 77 -12.60 11.25 -0.52
C LYS A 77 -12.17 11.36 0.93
N PHE A 78 -10.91 11.09 1.24
CA PHE A 78 -10.44 11.06 2.61
C PHE A 78 -9.85 12.40 3.04
N ASN A 79 -10.05 12.76 4.30
CA ASN A 79 -9.28 13.80 4.97
C ASN A 79 -8.13 13.15 5.74
N ILE A 80 -7.16 12.58 5.01
CA ILE A 80 -6.05 11.83 5.62
C ILE A 80 -5.13 12.79 6.37
N LYS A 81 -5.01 12.61 7.68
CA LYS A 81 -4.07 13.33 8.54
C LYS A 81 -2.72 12.64 8.62
N LYS A 82 -2.72 11.31 8.52
CA LYS A 82 -1.51 10.48 8.60
C LYS A 82 -1.62 9.29 7.65
N LEU A 83 -0.71 9.25 6.69
CA LEU A 83 -0.49 8.07 5.86
C LEU A 83 0.85 7.42 6.21
N LYS A 84 0.81 6.13 6.54
CA LYS A 84 2.01 5.30 6.65
C LYS A 84 2.01 4.24 5.56
N VAL A 85 3.00 4.27 4.69
CA VAL A 85 3.19 3.24 3.67
C VAL A 85 4.38 2.39 4.04
N THR A 86 4.18 1.09 4.09
CA THR A 86 5.22 0.11 4.38
C THR A 86 5.33 -0.81 3.18
N ILE A 87 6.46 -0.75 2.46
CA ILE A 87 6.73 -1.62 1.33
C ILE A 87 7.60 -2.78 1.76
N GLY A 88 7.11 -3.99 1.55
CA GLY A 88 7.93 -5.17 1.53
C GLY A 88 8.62 -5.30 0.18
N LEU A 89 9.94 -5.54 0.21
CA LEU A 89 10.75 -5.94 -0.95
C LEU A 89 11.36 -7.33 -0.70
N ASN A 90 11.28 -8.25 -1.66
CA ASN A 90 11.97 -9.56 -1.59
C ASN A 90 13.24 -9.65 -2.46
N GLY A 91 13.74 -8.51 -2.90
CA GLY A 91 14.98 -8.34 -3.65
C GLY A 91 15.28 -6.85 -3.85
N ASP A 92 16.46 -6.52 -4.37
CA ASP A 92 16.80 -5.15 -4.78
C ASP A 92 16.34 -4.90 -6.23
N ASP A 93 15.02 -5.02 -6.48
CA ASP A 93 14.45 -4.82 -7.82
C ASP A 93 13.80 -3.43 -7.99
N PHE A 94 14.28 -2.68 -8.98
CA PHE A 94 13.73 -1.39 -9.39
C PHE A 94 12.22 -1.47 -9.73
N TYR A 95 11.72 -2.60 -10.22
CA TYR A 95 10.29 -2.79 -10.50
C TYR A 95 9.43 -2.81 -9.22
N GLN A 96 9.94 -3.35 -8.12
CA GLN A 96 9.24 -3.30 -6.83
C GLN A 96 9.17 -1.87 -6.30
N MET A 97 10.26 -1.11 -6.47
CA MET A 97 10.30 0.32 -6.12
C MET A 97 9.35 1.17 -6.97
N LYS A 98 9.08 0.79 -8.23
CA LYS A 98 8.08 1.49 -9.06
C LYS A 98 6.66 1.34 -8.51
N LEU A 99 6.32 0.20 -7.92
CA LEU A 99 5.02 0.06 -7.27
C LEU A 99 4.94 0.98 -6.06
N ALA A 100 6.02 1.14 -5.29
CA ALA A 100 6.11 2.10 -4.18
C ALA A 100 6.01 3.57 -4.62
N ALA A 101 6.37 3.88 -5.87
CA ALA A 101 6.32 5.26 -6.37
C ALA A 101 4.90 5.85 -6.44
N PHE A 102 3.85 5.03 -6.33
CA PHE A 102 2.47 5.50 -6.26
C PHE A 102 2.22 6.50 -5.11
N VAL A 103 3.00 6.40 -4.03
CA VAL A 103 2.88 7.31 -2.87
C VAL A 103 3.26 8.74 -3.25
N HIS A 104 4.16 8.92 -4.21
CA HIS A 104 4.54 10.25 -4.69
C HIS A 104 3.45 10.92 -5.54
N GLU A 105 2.46 10.17 -6.02
CA GLU A 105 1.32 10.73 -6.75
C GLU A 105 0.22 11.27 -5.81
N LEU A 106 0.35 11.09 -4.48
CA LEU A 106 -0.61 11.59 -3.50
C LEU A 106 -0.43 13.09 -3.24
N ASN A 107 -1.52 13.84 -3.25
CA ASN A 107 -1.54 15.25 -2.84
C ASN A 107 -1.69 15.39 -1.32
N LEU A 108 -0.86 14.67 -0.56
CA LEU A 108 -0.87 14.67 0.91
C LEU A 108 0.40 15.33 1.46
N GLN A 109 0.21 16.33 2.31
CA GLN A 109 1.34 17.03 2.95
C GLN A 109 2.08 16.20 4.00
N ARG A 110 1.45 15.15 4.55
CA ARG A 110 1.99 14.36 5.66
C ARG A 110 1.86 12.86 5.39
N TRP A 111 2.87 12.29 4.75
CA TRP A 111 3.04 10.85 4.61
C TRP A 111 4.43 10.41 5.05
N THR A 112 4.54 9.13 5.41
CA THR A 112 5.83 8.49 5.69
C THR A 112 5.88 7.16 4.97
N MET A 113 7.00 6.89 4.30
CA MET A 113 7.23 5.59 3.66
C MET A 113 8.41 4.89 4.32
N THR A 114 8.19 3.62 4.69
CA THR A 114 9.24 2.73 5.18
C THR A 114 9.35 1.52 4.25
N SER A 115 10.56 1.19 3.84
CA SER A 115 10.83 -0.07 3.14
C SER A 115 11.37 -1.11 4.11
N HIS A 116 11.00 -2.38 3.93
CA HIS A 116 11.59 -3.51 4.64
C HIS A 116 11.94 -4.62 3.64
N MET A 117 13.14 -5.17 3.77
CA MET A 117 13.51 -6.37 3.03
C MET A 117 12.92 -7.59 3.74
N PHE A 118 12.31 -8.50 3.00
CA PHE A 118 11.86 -9.78 3.51
C PHE A 118 12.45 -10.92 2.67
N ASP A 119 12.81 -12.03 3.31
CA ASP A 119 13.28 -13.20 2.58
C ASP A 119 12.12 -13.87 1.79
N GLN A 120 12.43 -14.78 0.87
CA GLN A 120 11.41 -15.51 0.09
C GLN A 120 10.42 -16.32 0.96
N LYS A 121 10.69 -16.48 2.26
CA LYS A 121 9.84 -17.17 3.25
C LYS A 121 9.04 -16.21 4.14
N GLY A 122 9.11 -14.90 3.91
CA GLY A 122 8.38 -13.88 4.69
C GLY A 122 9.07 -13.44 5.98
N GLY A 123 10.31 -13.89 6.24
CA GLY A 123 11.12 -13.45 7.37
C GLY A 123 11.61 -12.02 7.17
N THR A 124 11.33 -11.13 8.12
CA THR A 124 11.71 -9.71 8.03
C THR A 124 13.22 -9.56 8.27
N VAL A 125 13.97 -9.12 7.26
CA VAL A 125 15.36 -8.69 7.42
C VAL A 125 15.33 -7.16 7.52
N VAL A 126 15.22 -6.65 8.74
CA VAL A 126 14.97 -5.23 8.98
C VAL A 126 16.14 -4.38 8.45
N LYS A 127 15.91 -3.69 7.34
CA LYS A 127 16.62 -2.47 6.94
C LYS A 127 15.59 -1.39 6.66
N THR A 128 15.36 -0.52 7.64
CA THR A 128 14.40 0.57 7.55
C THR A 128 15.06 1.77 6.88
N LYS A 129 14.54 2.22 5.74
CA LYS A 129 14.84 3.54 5.16
C LYS A 129 13.56 4.36 5.15
N VAL A 130 13.59 5.53 5.78
CA VAL A 130 12.44 6.44 5.89
C VAL A 130 12.54 7.49 4.79
N TRP A 131 11.45 7.68 4.05
CA TRP A 131 11.31 8.77 3.09
C TRP A 131 10.15 9.68 3.55
N SER A 132 10.37 10.98 3.53
CA SER A 132 9.45 12.05 3.94
C SER A 132 9.42 13.16 2.91
#